data_AF-A0A845T5A4-F1
#
_entry.id   AF-A0A845T5A4-F1
#
_cell.length_a   1.000
_cell.length_b   1.000
_cell.length_c   1.000
_cell.angle_alpha   90.00
_cell.angle_beta   90.00
_cell.angle_gamma   90.00
#
_symmetry.space_group_name_H-M   'P 1'
#
loop_
_entity.id
_entity.type
_entity.pdbx_description
1 polymer ?
#
loop_
_entity_poly.entity_id
_entity_poly.type
_entity_poly.pdbx_seq_one_letter_code
_entity_poly.pdbx_strand_id
1 'polypeptide(L)'
;MKKALALILAVCMLFSCAVMVSAAEGGGPGGTDSNYDSNYDSGYDSGIIGGGGGGGGSSSGSKLGIIGDRTNTGAAKTLSAAAASKAASDAAAAAIAEAQAAGRNSTNASVTFNNVSSLTPEAIKAINDAVAAAEAKSGVKVNLTVNLDKVVNGRVVTRISLNPADLANITRAVNTTVSYDVTDRAVKSVLDRFNKYFANDIVVVSYGEVSPLTGVNAEFCAKLDLSALNTNTLVVYSYDRATNVYARVAAPNFFVDVNGYAHVTAPFGGSLVITDAPLVSK
;
A
#
# COMPACT_ATOMS: atom_id res chain seq x y z
N MET A 1 -9.93 -21.04 46.46
CA MET A 1 -8.71 -21.25 45.65
C MET A 1 -8.64 -20.17 44.57
N LYS A 2 -8.21 -18.98 44.96
CA LYS A 2 -8.12 -17.76 44.13
C LYS A 2 -6.91 -16.94 44.61
N LYS A 3 -5.68 -17.49 44.64
CA LYS A 3 -4.48 -16.74 45.08
C LYS A 3 -3.13 -17.23 44.48
N ALA A 4 -3.13 -18.02 43.39
CA ALA A 4 -1.88 -18.64 42.90
C ALA A 4 -1.41 -18.21 41.49
N LEU A 5 -2.13 -17.34 40.77
CA LEU A 5 -1.73 -16.94 39.40
C LEU A 5 -1.21 -15.50 39.28
N ALA A 6 -1.29 -14.70 40.34
CA ALA A 6 -0.85 -13.30 40.34
C ALA A 6 0.65 -13.11 40.66
N LEU A 7 1.41 -14.20 40.86
CA LEU A 7 2.79 -14.16 41.37
C LEU A 7 3.88 -14.28 40.28
N ILE A 8 3.52 -14.57 39.02
CA ILE A 8 4.52 -14.79 37.95
C ILE A 8 4.77 -13.53 37.10
N LEU A 9 3.86 -12.55 37.11
CA LEU A 9 4.04 -11.31 36.33
C LEU A 9 4.84 -10.21 37.05
N ALA A 10 5.22 -10.39 38.31
CA ALA A 10 5.86 -9.37 39.13
C ALA A 10 7.40 -9.49 39.22
N VAL A 11 8.02 -10.45 38.51
CA VAL A 11 9.46 -10.76 38.65
C VAL A 11 10.34 -10.17 37.52
N CYS A 12 9.79 -9.59 36.46
CA CYS A 12 10.60 -9.00 35.37
C CYS A 12 10.70 -7.46 35.39
N MET A 13 10.14 -6.78 36.40
CA MET A 13 10.18 -5.30 36.50
C MET A 13 11.19 -4.75 37.52
N LEU A 14 12.16 -5.56 37.94
CA LEU A 14 13.21 -5.16 38.88
C LEU A 14 14.55 -5.72 38.38
N PHE A 15 15.21 -5.05 37.43
CA PHE A 15 16.67 -4.98 37.33
C PHE A 15 17.08 -4.17 36.09
N SER A 16 17.22 -2.85 36.24
CA SER A 16 18.35 -2.10 35.70
C SER A 16 18.34 -0.67 36.28
N CYS A 17 19.43 -0.40 36.97
CA CYS A 17 19.65 0.67 37.93
C CYS A 17 19.67 2.08 37.32
N ALA A 18 19.22 3.01 38.17
CA ALA A 18 19.50 4.43 38.13
C ALA A 18 20.95 4.76 38.55
N VAL A 19 21.26 6.08 38.50
CA VAL A 19 22.36 6.86 39.13
C VAL A 19 23.48 7.24 38.15
N MET A 20 23.88 8.51 37.89
CA MET A 20 23.79 9.84 38.57
C MET A 20 24.01 10.95 37.47
N VAL A 21 23.30 12.10 37.36
CA VAL A 21 23.43 13.44 38.04
C VAL A 21 24.88 13.90 38.24
N SER A 22 25.38 15.13 37.99
CA SER A 22 24.93 16.53 37.73
C SER A 22 26.05 17.27 36.93
N ALA A 23 25.83 18.43 36.29
CA ALA A 23 26.13 19.80 36.78
C ALA A 23 26.37 20.67 35.50
N ALA A 24 26.19 21.99 35.38
CA ALA A 24 25.75 23.09 36.23
C ALA A 24 25.29 24.24 35.29
N GLU A 25 24.40 25.10 35.79
CA GLU A 25 24.08 26.40 35.20
C GLU A 25 25.19 27.43 35.49
N GLY A 26 25.31 28.45 34.63
CA GLY A 26 25.77 29.78 35.07
C GLY A 26 26.82 30.46 34.18
N GLY A 27 26.44 31.57 33.54
CA GLY A 27 27.36 32.64 33.15
C GLY A 27 27.20 33.19 31.73
N GLY A 28 26.40 34.24 31.56
CA GLY A 28 26.73 35.31 30.60
C GLY A 28 27.37 36.49 31.37
N PRO A 29 27.65 37.66 30.75
CA PRO A 29 27.75 38.00 29.33
C PRO A 29 29.13 38.61 28.96
N GLY A 30 29.44 38.76 27.67
CA GLY A 30 30.62 39.48 27.23
C GLY A 30 30.50 39.85 25.75
N GLY A 31 30.12 41.10 25.48
CA GLY A 31 30.02 41.65 24.13
C GLY A 31 31.36 42.10 23.58
N THR A 32 31.43 42.11 22.25
CA THR A 32 32.19 43.09 21.48
C THR A 32 31.55 43.25 20.11
N ASP A 33 31.24 44.51 19.80
CA ASP A 33 30.68 45.02 18.55
C ASP A 33 31.63 44.88 17.34
N SER A 34 31.04 44.73 16.16
CA SER A 34 31.29 45.49 14.90
C SER A 34 30.65 44.72 13.74
N ASN A 35 29.42 45.06 13.35
CA ASN A 35 29.06 46.11 12.38
C ASN A 35 29.66 45.89 10.98
N TYR A 36 28.87 45.32 10.06
CA TYR A 36 28.67 45.87 8.71
C TYR A 36 27.27 45.46 8.21
N ASP A 37 26.38 46.45 8.26
CA ASP A 37 25.37 46.86 7.27
C ASP A 37 24.56 45.83 6.46
N SER A 38 23.25 45.80 6.78
CA SER A 38 22.07 46.17 5.94
C SER A 38 22.15 45.96 4.40
N ASN A 39 21.09 45.70 3.64
CA ASN A 39 19.65 45.88 3.79
C ASN A 39 18.93 45.25 2.56
N TYR A 40 17.59 45.25 2.59
CA TYR A 40 16.57 44.86 1.59
C TYR A 40 16.16 43.39 1.63
N ASP A 41 15.12 42.98 2.37
CA ASP A 41 13.76 43.50 2.60
C ASP A 41 12.73 43.32 1.47
N SER A 42 11.72 42.52 1.85
CA SER A 42 10.30 42.43 1.52
C SER A 42 9.76 42.50 0.08
N GLY A 43 8.70 41.71 -0.14
CA GLY A 43 7.66 42.07 -1.11
C GLY A 43 6.79 40.91 -1.60
N TYR A 44 5.62 40.76 -1.00
CA TYR A 44 4.47 39.99 -1.47
C TYR A 44 3.96 40.49 -2.84
N ASP A 45 3.26 39.65 -3.63
CA ASP A 45 1.87 39.87 -4.12
C ASP A 45 1.49 38.97 -5.32
N SER A 46 0.19 38.69 -5.37
CA SER A 46 -0.69 37.98 -6.30
C SER A 46 -0.69 38.45 -7.76
N GLY A 47 -1.31 37.65 -8.66
CA GLY A 47 -1.72 38.15 -9.98
C GLY A 47 -2.15 37.08 -11.00
N ILE A 48 -3.44 37.06 -11.30
CA ILE A 48 -4.07 36.44 -12.49
C ILE A 48 -3.84 37.35 -13.72
N ILE A 49 -3.89 36.77 -14.94
CA ILE A 49 -4.39 37.29 -16.25
C ILE A 49 -3.41 37.11 -17.43
N GLY A 50 -3.77 36.19 -18.35
CA GLY A 50 -4.25 36.51 -19.72
C GLY A 50 -3.28 36.81 -20.88
N GLY A 51 -3.59 36.21 -22.03
CA GLY A 51 -3.19 36.60 -23.41
C GLY A 51 -2.28 35.57 -24.10
N GLY A 52 -2.49 35.06 -25.31
CA GLY A 52 -3.42 35.36 -26.39
C GLY A 52 -2.70 35.24 -27.76
N GLY A 53 -3.24 34.46 -28.70
CA GLY A 53 -2.89 34.43 -30.15
C GLY A 53 -1.95 33.28 -30.58
N GLY A 54 -2.12 32.57 -31.70
CA GLY A 54 -3.11 32.60 -32.78
C GLY A 54 -2.64 31.70 -33.96
N GLY A 55 -3.59 31.19 -34.76
CA GLY A 55 -3.40 30.50 -36.06
C GLY A 55 -3.43 28.96 -35.99
N GLY A 56 -4.24 28.19 -36.72
CA GLY A 56 -5.08 28.43 -37.89
C GLY A 56 -4.81 27.33 -38.94
N GLY A 57 -5.76 26.43 -39.19
CA GLY A 57 -5.66 25.44 -40.28
C GLY A 57 -6.63 24.25 -40.17
N SER A 58 -7.73 24.30 -40.92
CA SER A 58 -8.70 23.20 -41.09
C SER A 58 -8.28 22.22 -42.18
N SER A 59 -8.56 20.92 -42.01
CA SER A 59 -9.14 20.09 -43.07
C SER A 59 -9.69 18.74 -42.54
N SER A 60 -10.96 18.50 -42.89
CA SER A 60 -11.64 17.23 -43.22
C SER A 60 -11.20 15.93 -42.55
N GLY A 61 -12.14 15.32 -41.82
CA GLY A 61 -11.93 14.05 -41.12
C GLY A 61 -12.04 12.77 -41.95
N SER A 62 -11.68 11.66 -41.30
CA SER A 62 -12.42 10.39 -41.31
C SER A 62 -11.76 9.39 -40.35
N LYS A 63 -12.60 8.84 -39.47
CA LYS A 63 -12.67 7.43 -39.03
C LYS A 63 -11.36 6.66 -38.75
N LEU A 64 -11.22 6.32 -37.46
CA LEU A 64 -10.78 5.02 -36.93
C LEU A 64 -9.41 4.45 -37.33
N GLY A 65 -8.61 4.12 -36.31
CA GLY A 65 -7.36 3.37 -36.38
C GLY A 65 -6.19 4.30 -36.13
N ILE A 66 -5.60 4.33 -34.94
CA ILE A 66 -4.87 3.22 -34.33
C ILE A 66 -5.16 3.20 -32.81
N ILE A 67 -5.76 2.11 -32.34
CA ILE A 67 -5.72 1.72 -30.93
C ILE A 67 -4.31 1.17 -30.71
N GLY A 68 -3.44 2.02 -30.20
CA GLY A 68 -2.03 1.70 -30.00
C GLY A 68 -1.42 2.57 -28.92
N ASP A 69 -2.09 2.69 -27.78
CA ASP A 69 -1.42 3.10 -26.56
C ASP A 69 -1.67 2.04 -25.47
N ARG A 70 -0.92 0.95 -25.59
CA ARG A 70 -0.86 -0.14 -24.62
C ARG A 70 0.50 -0.14 -23.91
N THR A 71 1.01 1.05 -23.60
CA THR A 71 2.16 1.24 -22.71
C THR A 71 1.87 2.39 -21.77
N ASN A 72 1.06 2.15 -20.74
CA ASN A 72 0.92 3.08 -19.63
C ASN A 72 2.16 2.97 -18.73
N THR A 73 3.28 3.52 -19.20
CA THR A 73 4.43 3.88 -18.36
C THR A 73 4.14 5.21 -17.68
N GLY A 74 3.04 5.30 -16.93
CA GLY A 74 2.85 6.40 -15.98
C GLY A 74 4.07 6.43 -15.06
N ALA A 75 4.75 7.57 -14.99
CA ALA A 75 5.93 7.74 -14.16
C ALA A 75 5.67 7.15 -12.76
N ALA A 76 6.65 6.41 -12.23
CA ALA A 76 6.51 5.79 -10.92
C ALA A 76 6.13 6.86 -9.88
N LYS A 77 4.95 6.72 -9.29
CA LYS A 77 4.44 7.64 -8.28
C LYS A 77 4.72 7.07 -6.91
N THR A 78 5.68 7.69 -6.23
CA THR A 78 5.97 7.41 -4.83
C THR A 78 5.01 8.20 -3.95
N LEU A 79 4.40 7.54 -2.96
CA LEU A 79 3.55 8.23 -1.99
C LEU A 79 4.41 9.05 -1.02
N SER A 80 4.17 10.35 -0.94
CA SER A 80 4.85 11.21 0.04
C SER A 80 4.32 10.97 1.45
N ALA A 81 5.20 11.06 2.46
CA ALA A 81 4.83 10.94 3.87
C ALA A 81 3.76 11.96 4.31
N ALA A 82 3.82 13.21 3.82
CA ALA A 82 2.84 14.24 4.16
C ALA A 82 1.42 13.88 3.68
N ALA A 83 1.28 13.49 2.40
CA ALA A 83 -0.02 13.06 1.85
C ALA A 83 -0.53 11.79 2.55
N ALA A 84 0.37 10.85 2.86
CA ALA A 84 0.03 9.61 3.54
C ALA A 84 -0.52 9.88 4.96
N SER A 85 0.19 10.71 5.74
CA SER A 85 -0.20 11.12 7.09
C SER A 85 -1.53 11.86 7.11
N LYS A 86 -1.72 12.82 6.18
CA LYS A 86 -2.97 13.59 6.10
C LYS A 86 -4.16 12.69 5.81
N ALA A 87 -4.06 11.82 4.80
CA ALA A 87 -5.14 10.90 4.45
C ALA A 87 -5.47 9.93 5.62
N ALA A 88 -4.45 9.37 6.26
CA ALA A 88 -4.62 8.45 7.38
C ALA A 88 -5.25 9.14 8.60
N SER A 89 -4.80 10.34 8.95
CA SER A 89 -5.37 11.12 10.07
C SER A 89 -6.82 11.51 9.83
N ASP A 90 -7.17 11.95 8.61
CA ASP A 90 -8.56 12.28 8.24
C ASP A 90 -9.48 11.06 8.34
N ALA A 91 -9.06 9.93 7.77
CA ALA A 91 -9.84 8.70 7.78
C ALA A 91 -10.02 8.14 9.20
N ALA A 92 -8.95 8.16 10.01
CA ALA A 92 -9.01 7.74 11.40
C ALA A 92 -9.93 8.66 12.21
N ALA A 93 -9.81 9.98 12.05
CA ALA A 93 -10.66 10.95 12.77
C ALA A 93 -12.15 10.76 12.44
N ALA A 94 -12.49 10.57 11.16
CA ALA A 94 -13.86 10.30 10.73
C ALA A 94 -14.40 9.00 11.36
N ALA A 95 -13.64 7.90 11.25
CA ALA A 95 -14.05 6.60 11.79
C ALA A 95 -14.17 6.60 13.33
N ILE A 96 -13.32 7.36 14.02
CA ILE A 96 -13.38 7.54 15.48
C ILE A 96 -14.63 8.32 15.87
N ALA A 97 -14.96 9.42 15.17
CA ALA A 97 -16.15 10.20 15.48
C ALA A 97 -17.42 9.36 15.35
N GLU A 98 -17.51 8.54 14.30
CA GLU A 98 -18.61 7.58 14.12
C GLU A 98 -18.67 6.53 15.25
N ALA A 99 -17.51 5.98 15.64
CA ALA A 99 -17.44 5.00 16.72
C ALA A 99 -17.86 5.58 18.07
N GLN A 100 -17.42 6.80 18.39
CA GLN A 100 -17.79 7.50 19.62
C GLN A 100 -19.30 7.79 19.66
N ALA A 101 -19.87 8.26 18.53
CA ALA A 101 -21.31 8.45 18.41
C ALA A 101 -22.10 7.14 18.61
N ALA A 102 -21.52 6.01 18.20
CA ALA A 102 -22.10 4.67 18.37
C ALA A 102 -21.73 3.98 19.70
N GLY A 103 -20.98 4.63 20.60
CA GLY A 103 -20.54 4.03 21.87
C GLY A 103 -19.56 2.85 21.71
N ARG A 104 -18.79 2.80 20.62
CA ARG A 104 -17.83 1.73 20.31
C ARG A 104 -16.41 2.12 20.71
N ASN A 105 -15.63 1.14 21.14
CA ASN A 105 -14.21 1.28 21.51
C ASN A 105 -13.25 0.86 20.38
N SER A 106 -13.78 0.47 19.23
CA SER A 106 -13.01 0.10 18.04
C SER A 106 -13.77 0.46 16.77
N THR A 107 -13.03 0.69 15.69
CA THR A 107 -13.54 1.09 14.39
C THR A 107 -12.64 0.62 13.26
N ASN A 108 -13.18 0.61 12.05
CA ASN A 108 -12.42 0.34 10.83
C ASN A 108 -12.36 1.63 10.02
N ALA A 109 -11.17 1.96 9.53
CA ALA A 109 -10.97 3.09 8.63
C ALA A 109 -10.38 2.57 7.31
N SER A 110 -10.59 3.30 6.22
CA SER A 110 -9.87 3.01 4.98
C SER A 110 -9.40 4.29 4.29
N VAL A 111 -8.23 4.20 3.67
CA VAL A 111 -7.69 5.25 2.80
C VAL A 111 -7.43 4.66 1.43
N THR A 112 -7.65 5.45 0.38
CA THR A 112 -7.40 5.00 -1.00
C THR A 112 -6.42 5.93 -1.69
N PHE A 113 -5.37 5.37 -2.28
CA PHE A 113 -4.39 6.08 -3.08
C PHE A 113 -4.40 5.57 -4.51
N ASN A 114 -4.57 6.50 -5.45
CA ASN A 114 -4.63 6.17 -6.88
C ASN A 114 -3.25 6.25 -7.53
N ASN A 115 -2.96 5.23 -8.32
CA ASN A 115 -1.78 5.06 -9.16
C ASN A 115 -0.46 5.22 -8.40
N VAL A 116 -0.42 4.82 -7.12
CA VAL A 116 0.82 4.74 -6.34
C VAL A 116 1.55 3.45 -6.71
N SER A 117 2.80 3.58 -7.15
CA SER A 117 3.65 2.44 -7.52
C SER A 117 4.73 2.14 -6.49
N SER A 118 4.90 3.00 -5.48
CA SER A 118 5.90 2.84 -4.42
C SER A 118 5.41 3.41 -3.09
N LEU A 119 5.51 2.61 -2.02
CA LEU A 119 5.35 3.03 -0.64
C LEU A 119 6.71 3.05 0.05
N THR A 120 7.15 4.21 0.52
CA THR A 120 8.42 4.31 1.26
C THR A 120 8.23 3.98 2.75
N PRO A 121 9.31 3.58 3.47
CA PRO A 121 9.26 3.40 4.91
C PRO A 121 8.75 4.64 5.65
N GLU A 122 9.10 5.85 5.20
CA GLU A 122 8.65 7.11 5.79
C GLU A 122 7.15 7.30 5.60
N ALA A 123 6.59 6.95 4.44
CA ALA A 123 5.16 7.02 4.20
C ALA A 123 4.39 5.99 5.04
N ILE A 124 4.89 4.75 5.14
CA ILE A 124 4.31 3.71 5.99
C ILE A 124 4.33 4.14 7.46
N LYS A 125 5.46 4.65 7.93
CA LYS A 125 5.60 5.19 9.29
C LYS A 125 4.63 6.35 9.53
N ALA A 126 4.53 7.29 8.59
CA ALA A 126 3.65 8.45 8.72
C ALA A 126 2.16 8.06 8.78
N ILE A 127 1.75 6.99 8.10
CA ILE A 127 0.41 6.41 8.22
C ILE A 127 0.19 5.84 9.62
N ASN A 128 1.09 4.96 10.08
CA ASN A 128 0.96 4.30 11.38
C ASN A 128 1.00 5.30 12.55
N ASP A 129 1.89 6.29 12.49
CA ASP A 129 1.99 7.35 13.51
C ASP A 129 0.73 8.22 13.55
N ALA A 130 0.14 8.55 12.39
CA ALA A 130 -1.10 9.33 12.32
C ALA A 130 -2.28 8.59 12.96
N VAL A 131 -2.40 7.28 12.71
CA VAL A 131 -3.42 6.42 13.32
C VAL A 131 -3.19 6.34 14.83
N ALA A 132 -1.96 6.04 15.27
CA ALA A 132 -1.63 5.95 16.70
C ALA A 132 -1.90 7.26 17.45
N ALA A 133 -1.60 8.41 16.85
CA ALA A 133 -1.91 9.72 17.41
C ALA A 133 -3.42 9.98 17.55
N ALA A 134 -4.24 9.46 16.61
CA ALA A 134 -5.69 9.56 16.68
C ALA A 134 -6.29 8.63 17.75
N GLU A 135 -5.77 7.41 17.88
CA GLU A 135 -6.14 6.47 18.94
C GLU A 135 -5.83 7.05 20.33
N ALA A 136 -4.63 7.61 20.51
CA ALA A 136 -4.19 8.17 21.79
C ALA A 136 -5.07 9.32 22.31
N LYS A 137 -5.63 10.11 21.39
CA LYS A 137 -6.53 11.23 21.73
C LYS A 137 -7.94 10.79 22.10
N SER A 138 -8.39 9.66 21.55
CA SER A 138 -9.80 9.25 21.59
C SER A 138 -10.07 8.05 22.50
N GLY A 139 -9.07 7.21 22.74
CA GLY A 139 -9.23 5.90 23.39
C GLY A 139 -9.90 4.84 22.50
N VAL A 140 -10.21 5.16 21.24
CA VAL A 140 -10.83 4.24 20.27
C VAL A 140 -9.75 3.59 19.41
N LYS A 141 -9.80 2.26 19.26
CA LYS A 141 -8.89 1.52 18.40
C LYS A 141 -9.31 1.59 16.92
N VAL A 142 -8.35 1.78 16.03
CA VAL A 142 -8.58 1.94 14.59
C VAL A 142 -7.85 0.85 13.82
N ASN A 143 -8.60 -0.02 13.15
CA ASN A 143 -8.04 -0.94 12.15
C ASN A 143 -8.07 -0.23 10.79
N LEU A 144 -6.92 0.29 10.35
CA LEU A 144 -6.81 0.99 9.07
C LEU A 144 -6.50 0.00 7.92
N THR A 145 -7.21 0.14 6.81
CA THR A 145 -6.87 -0.49 5.53
C THR A 145 -6.39 0.55 4.53
N VAL A 146 -5.25 0.31 3.90
CA VAL A 146 -4.73 1.11 2.78
C VAL A 146 -5.08 0.41 1.47
N ASN A 147 -5.88 1.07 0.64
CA ASN A 147 -6.22 0.64 -0.71
C ASN A 147 -5.32 1.35 -1.73
N LEU A 148 -4.71 0.57 -2.61
CA LEU A 148 -3.83 1.03 -3.68
C LEU A 148 -4.49 0.70 -5.01
N ASP A 149 -5.10 1.71 -5.61
CA ASP A 149 -5.90 1.55 -6.82
C ASP A 149 -5.05 1.85 -8.04
N LYS A 150 -5.06 0.94 -9.01
CA LYS A 150 -4.65 1.25 -10.38
C LYS A 150 -5.87 1.77 -11.12
N VAL A 151 -5.82 3.01 -11.58
CA VAL A 151 -6.88 3.69 -12.31
C VAL A 151 -6.43 3.95 -13.73
N VAL A 152 -7.17 3.40 -14.69
CA VAL A 152 -6.94 3.59 -16.14
C VAL A 152 -8.24 4.09 -16.75
N ASN A 153 -8.19 5.17 -17.54
CA ASN A 153 -9.37 5.77 -18.18
C ASN A 153 -10.51 6.06 -17.18
N GLY A 154 -10.16 6.55 -15.99
CA GLY A 154 -11.13 6.86 -14.93
C GLY A 154 -11.75 5.65 -14.22
N ARG A 155 -11.29 4.43 -14.48
CA ARG A 155 -11.80 3.19 -13.84
C ARG A 155 -10.74 2.47 -13.04
N VAL A 156 -11.10 1.95 -11.88
CA VAL A 156 -10.25 1.05 -11.09
C VAL A 156 -10.15 -0.29 -11.80
N VAL A 157 -8.92 -0.66 -12.19
CA VAL A 157 -8.61 -1.93 -12.87
C VAL A 157 -8.02 -2.97 -11.92
N THR A 158 -7.35 -2.52 -10.86
CA THR A 158 -6.89 -3.35 -9.74
C THR A 158 -6.96 -2.57 -8.45
N ARG A 159 -7.16 -3.27 -7.35
CA ARG A 159 -6.93 -2.77 -5.98
C ARG A 159 -6.05 -3.76 -5.22
N ILE A 160 -5.10 -3.22 -4.47
CA ILE A 160 -4.37 -3.96 -3.43
C ILE A 160 -4.76 -3.33 -2.09
N SER A 161 -5.28 -4.11 -1.16
CA SER A 161 -5.65 -3.68 0.17
C SER A 161 -4.71 -4.30 1.20
N LEU A 162 -4.07 -3.44 2.00
CA LEU A 162 -3.04 -3.80 2.97
C LEU A 162 -3.35 -3.20 4.34
N ASN A 163 -2.93 -3.90 5.40
CA ASN A 163 -2.80 -3.30 6.71
C ASN A 163 -1.42 -2.64 6.82
N PRO A 164 -1.31 -1.31 7.01
CA PRO A 164 -0.03 -0.62 7.09
C PRO A 164 0.80 -1.04 8.32
N ALA A 165 0.19 -1.62 9.35
CA ALA A 165 0.92 -2.15 10.51
C ALA A 165 1.76 -3.38 10.14
N ASP A 166 1.30 -4.21 9.20
CA ASP A 166 2.04 -5.39 8.73
C ASP A 166 3.33 -5.00 7.98
N LEU A 167 3.40 -3.76 7.50
CA LEU A 167 4.55 -3.18 6.80
C LEU A 167 5.54 -2.47 7.74
N ALA A 168 5.29 -2.39 9.05
CA ALA A 168 6.06 -1.54 9.97
C ALA A 168 7.56 -1.89 10.05
N ASN A 169 7.93 -3.14 9.77
CA ASN A 169 9.31 -3.62 9.79
C ASN A 169 10.01 -3.54 8.43
N ILE A 170 9.34 -3.03 7.39
CA ILE A 170 9.91 -2.93 6.05
C ILE A 170 10.76 -1.65 5.95
N THR A 171 12.06 -1.83 5.76
CA THR A 171 13.06 -0.74 5.74
C THR A 171 13.42 -0.24 4.34
N ARG A 172 12.73 -0.74 3.31
CA ARG A 172 12.92 -0.34 1.91
C ARG A 172 11.61 0.12 1.29
N ALA A 173 11.68 0.79 0.15
CA ALA A 173 10.50 1.07 -0.64
C ALA A 173 9.84 -0.23 -1.11
N VAL A 174 8.51 -0.28 -1.01
CA VAL A 174 7.67 -1.40 -1.41
C VAL A 174 7.04 -1.07 -2.76
N ASN A 175 7.26 -1.94 -3.75
CA ASN A 175 6.64 -1.83 -5.06
C ASN A 175 5.18 -2.31 -5.01
N THR A 176 4.26 -1.38 -5.21
CA THR A 176 2.81 -1.61 -5.12
C THR A 176 2.15 -1.85 -6.48
N THR A 177 2.94 -2.07 -7.52
CA THR A 177 2.37 -2.42 -8.83
C THR A 177 1.88 -3.86 -8.86
N VAL A 178 0.92 -4.14 -9.72
CA VAL A 178 0.40 -5.48 -9.99
C VAL A 178 -0.07 -5.55 -11.44
N SER A 179 0.11 -6.72 -12.04
CA SER A 179 -0.32 -7.01 -13.40
C SER A 179 -0.94 -8.40 -13.48
N TYR A 180 -1.95 -8.54 -14.32
CA TYR A 180 -2.56 -9.81 -14.72
C TYR A 180 -2.70 -9.87 -16.25
N ASP A 181 -2.04 -8.94 -16.96
CA ASP A 181 -2.00 -8.91 -18.42
C ASP A 181 -0.97 -9.95 -18.89
N VAL A 182 -1.41 -10.91 -19.70
CA VAL A 182 -0.56 -11.98 -20.25
C VAL A 182 0.55 -11.47 -21.16
N THR A 183 0.49 -10.21 -21.60
CA THR A 183 1.55 -9.55 -22.36
C THR A 183 2.62 -8.91 -21.48
N ASP A 184 2.36 -8.74 -20.17
CA ASP A 184 3.36 -8.31 -19.20
C ASP A 184 4.44 -9.38 -19.03
N ARG A 185 5.72 -8.95 -19.04
CA ARG A 185 6.86 -9.87 -18.96
C ARG A 185 6.82 -10.74 -17.70
N ALA A 186 6.44 -10.18 -16.56
CA ALA A 186 6.37 -10.91 -15.31
C ALA A 186 5.30 -12.02 -15.36
N VAL A 187 4.10 -11.65 -15.80
CA VAL A 187 2.96 -12.58 -15.91
C VAL A 187 3.30 -13.67 -16.92
N LYS A 188 3.78 -13.29 -18.11
CA LYS A 188 4.15 -14.22 -19.17
C LYS A 188 5.23 -15.21 -18.73
N SER A 189 6.27 -14.74 -18.05
CA SER A 189 7.37 -15.61 -17.61
C SER A 189 6.89 -16.68 -16.61
N VAL A 190 5.95 -16.33 -15.74
CA VAL A 190 5.37 -17.29 -14.78
C VAL A 190 4.43 -18.24 -15.51
N LEU A 191 3.55 -17.72 -16.37
CA LEU A 191 2.62 -18.52 -17.15
C LEU A 191 3.34 -19.55 -18.03
N ASP A 192 4.35 -19.14 -18.80
CA ASP A 192 5.16 -20.04 -19.64
C ASP A 192 5.85 -21.12 -18.81
N ARG A 193 6.34 -20.77 -17.60
CA ARG A 193 6.98 -21.72 -16.70
C ARG A 193 5.99 -22.75 -16.17
N PHE A 194 4.86 -22.32 -15.65
CA PHE A 194 3.87 -23.25 -15.10
C PHE A 194 3.26 -24.11 -16.21
N ASN A 195 2.95 -23.54 -17.38
CA ASN A 195 2.47 -24.31 -18.53
C ASN A 195 3.50 -25.31 -19.05
N LYS A 196 4.80 -25.10 -18.84
CA LYS A 196 5.84 -26.09 -19.20
C LYS A 196 5.78 -27.34 -18.31
N TYR A 197 5.50 -27.18 -17.01
CA TYR A 197 5.62 -28.26 -16.03
C TYR A 197 4.30 -28.84 -15.55
N PHE A 198 3.19 -28.14 -15.73
CA PHE A 198 1.88 -28.53 -15.23
C PHE A 198 0.84 -28.61 -16.34
N ALA A 199 -0.11 -29.52 -16.17
CA ALA A 199 -1.22 -29.77 -17.10
C ALA A 199 -2.45 -28.88 -16.85
N ASN A 200 -2.46 -28.11 -15.76
CA ASN A 200 -3.59 -27.26 -15.37
C ASN A 200 -3.79 -26.07 -16.31
N ASP A 201 -5.04 -25.64 -16.45
CA ASP A 201 -5.35 -24.27 -16.86
C ASP A 201 -4.97 -23.30 -15.74
N ILE A 202 -4.33 -22.19 -16.12
CA ILE A 202 -3.64 -21.30 -15.18
C ILE A 202 -3.95 -19.84 -15.49
N VAL A 203 -4.32 -19.11 -14.44
CA VAL A 203 -4.38 -17.64 -14.42
C VAL A 203 -3.28 -17.12 -13.50
N VAL A 204 -2.57 -16.08 -13.93
CA VAL A 204 -1.44 -15.51 -13.18
C VAL A 204 -1.70 -14.04 -12.84
N VAL A 205 -1.40 -13.68 -11.60
CA VAL A 205 -1.27 -12.29 -11.14
C VAL A 205 0.15 -12.09 -10.65
N SER A 206 0.86 -11.09 -11.14
CA SER A 206 2.23 -10.78 -10.72
C SER A 206 2.30 -9.42 -10.05
N TYR A 207 2.80 -9.40 -8.82
CA TYR A 207 3.11 -8.17 -8.10
C TYR A 207 4.40 -7.53 -8.65
N GLY A 208 4.63 -6.27 -8.30
CA GLY A 208 5.90 -5.59 -8.56
C GLY A 208 7.02 -6.13 -7.67
N GLU A 209 6.72 -6.45 -6.40
CA GLU A 209 7.64 -7.17 -5.52
C GLU A 209 7.93 -8.57 -6.08
N VAL A 210 9.22 -8.91 -6.26
CA VAL A 210 9.65 -10.19 -6.85
C VAL A 210 9.45 -11.40 -5.94
N SER A 211 9.42 -11.18 -4.64
CA SER A 211 9.22 -12.20 -3.61
C SER A 211 8.15 -11.76 -2.63
N PRO A 212 7.40 -12.71 -2.03
CA PRO A 212 6.48 -12.40 -0.94
C PRO A 212 7.18 -11.71 0.23
N LEU A 213 6.58 -10.66 0.76
CA LEU A 213 7.03 -10.01 1.98
C LEU A 213 6.64 -10.87 3.18
N THR A 214 7.62 -11.17 4.04
CA THR A 214 7.40 -11.98 5.24
C THR A 214 6.34 -11.37 6.15
N GLY A 215 5.28 -12.13 6.46
CA GLY A 215 4.23 -11.72 7.38
C GLY A 215 3.21 -10.73 6.80
N VAL A 216 3.33 -10.35 5.53
CA VAL A 216 2.41 -9.40 4.89
C VAL A 216 1.47 -10.15 3.97
N ASN A 217 0.18 -10.11 4.28
CA ASN A 217 -0.87 -10.52 3.36
C ASN A 217 -1.57 -9.29 2.78
N ALA A 218 -1.94 -9.37 1.52
CA ALA A 218 -2.77 -8.37 0.86
C ALA A 218 -4.03 -9.02 0.31
N GLU A 219 -5.11 -8.27 0.29
CA GLU A 219 -6.22 -8.57 -0.61
C GLU A 219 -5.94 -7.93 -1.97
N PHE A 220 -5.96 -8.73 -3.02
CA PHE A 220 -5.94 -8.27 -4.40
C PHE A 220 -7.34 -8.40 -5.02
N CYS A 221 -7.75 -7.37 -5.75
CA CYS A 221 -9.02 -7.32 -6.44
C CYS A 221 -8.82 -6.89 -7.91
N ALA A 222 -9.33 -7.68 -8.86
CA ALA A 222 -9.30 -7.36 -10.30
C ALA A 222 -10.33 -8.16 -11.11
N LYS A 223 -10.67 -7.70 -12.32
CA LYS A 223 -11.43 -8.50 -13.29
C LYS A 223 -10.53 -9.50 -14.00
N LEU A 224 -10.39 -10.69 -13.41
CA LEU A 224 -9.61 -11.78 -14.01
C LEU A 224 -10.43 -12.52 -15.06
N ASP A 225 -9.78 -12.96 -16.14
CA ASP A 225 -10.36 -13.94 -17.04
C ASP A 225 -10.23 -15.34 -16.41
N LEU A 226 -11.34 -15.83 -15.86
CA LEU A 226 -11.43 -17.15 -15.23
C LEU A 226 -12.23 -18.13 -16.11
N SER A 227 -12.45 -17.81 -17.39
CA SER A 227 -13.35 -18.58 -18.26
C SER A 227 -12.91 -20.02 -18.50
N ALA A 228 -11.61 -20.30 -18.37
CA ALA A 228 -11.03 -21.63 -18.45
C ALA A 228 -11.03 -22.40 -17.11
N LEU A 229 -11.49 -21.80 -16.01
CA LEU A 229 -11.40 -22.37 -14.66
C LEU A 229 -12.78 -22.62 -14.04
N ASN A 230 -12.93 -23.71 -13.30
CA ASN A 230 -14.07 -23.88 -12.40
C ASN A 230 -13.91 -23.01 -11.14
N THR A 231 -14.69 -21.93 -11.05
CA THR A 231 -14.60 -20.96 -9.94
C THR A 231 -15.01 -21.52 -8.57
N ASN A 232 -15.65 -22.69 -8.51
CA ASN A 232 -16.04 -23.33 -7.25
C ASN A 232 -14.93 -24.16 -6.61
N THR A 233 -13.86 -24.46 -7.34
CA THR A 233 -12.79 -25.38 -6.89
C THR A 233 -11.42 -24.73 -6.94
N LEU A 234 -11.38 -23.39 -6.96
CA LEU A 234 -10.14 -22.66 -7.15
C LEU A 234 -9.09 -22.96 -6.09
N VAL A 235 -7.86 -23.16 -6.56
CA VAL A 235 -6.66 -23.33 -5.77
C VAL A 235 -5.69 -22.19 -6.12
N VAL A 236 -5.25 -21.48 -5.10
CA VAL A 236 -4.31 -20.37 -5.22
C VAL A 236 -2.96 -20.79 -4.67
N TYR A 237 -1.91 -20.51 -5.41
CA TYR A 237 -0.52 -20.67 -4.99
C TYR A 237 0.17 -19.31 -4.95
N SER A 238 0.95 -19.07 -3.90
CA SER A 238 1.94 -18.01 -3.86
C SER A 238 3.23 -18.53 -4.48
N TYR A 239 3.77 -17.81 -5.46
CA TYR A 239 4.98 -18.14 -6.18
C TYR A 239 6.05 -17.07 -5.97
N ASP A 240 7.14 -17.43 -5.33
CA ASP A 240 8.33 -16.59 -5.20
C ASP A 240 9.16 -16.67 -6.48
N ARG A 241 9.21 -15.56 -7.22
CA ARG A 241 9.92 -15.50 -8.50
C ARG A 241 11.43 -15.43 -8.33
N ALA A 242 11.93 -14.98 -7.18
CA ALA A 242 13.37 -14.92 -6.93
C ALA A 242 13.94 -16.30 -6.60
N THR A 243 13.22 -17.11 -5.82
CA THR A 243 13.67 -18.44 -5.38
C THR A 243 13.10 -19.59 -6.21
N ASN A 244 12.14 -19.31 -7.09
CA ASN A 244 11.43 -20.30 -7.89
C ASN A 244 10.66 -21.34 -7.04
N VAL A 245 10.17 -20.93 -5.87
CA VAL A 245 9.38 -21.78 -4.95
C VAL A 245 7.92 -21.36 -5.01
N TYR A 246 7.01 -22.33 -5.08
CA TYR A 246 5.57 -22.10 -4.90
C TYR A 246 5.04 -22.84 -3.68
N ALA A 247 4.04 -22.25 -3.03
CA ALA A 247 3.33 -22.85 -1.91
C ALA A 247 1.83 -22.58 -2.05
N ARG A 248 1.00 -23.58 -1.70
CA ARG A 248 -0.46 -23.41 -1.70
C ARG A 248 -0.85 -22.40 -0.61
N VAL A 249 -1.68 -21.43 -0.96
CA VAL A 249 -2.28 -20.52 0.02
C VAL A 249 -3.40 -21.27 0.72
N ALA A 250 -3.29 -21.43 2.05
CA ALA A 250 -4.20 -22.27 2.82
C ALA A 250 -5.64 -21.71 2.89
N ALA A 251 -5.78 -20.39 3.03
CA ALA A 251 -7.07 -19.71 3.14
C ALA A 251 -7.07 -18.45 2.27
N PRO A 252 -7.20 -18.59 0.94
CA PRO A 252 -7.09 -17.46 0.03
C PRO A 252 -8.29 -16.52 0.05
N ASN A 253 -9.37 -16.86 0.80
CA ASN A 253 -10.64 -16.14 0.81
C ASN A 253 -11.11 -15.72 -0.58
N PHE A 254 -10.96 -16.61 -1.57
CA PHE A 254 -11.23 -16.28 -2.95
C PHE A 254 -12.74 -16.19 -3.19
N PHE A 255 -13.19 -15.10 -3.80
CA PHE A 255 -14.56 -14.98 -4.31
C PHE A 255 -14.61 -14.02 -5.51
N VAL A 256 -15.68 -14.10 -6.29
CA VAL A 256 -15.98 -13.12 -7.34
C VAL A 256 -17.17 -12.28 -6.87
N ASP A 257 -17.02 -10.96 -6.87
CA ASP A 257 -18.09 -10.05 -6.46
C ASP A 257 -19.18 -9.92 -7.53
N VAL A 258 -20.28 -9.25 -7.18
CA VAL A 258 -21.41 -9.00 -8.10
C VAL A 258 -21.01 -8.22 -9.36
N ASN A 259 -19.87 -7.52 -9.33
CA ASN A 259 -19.34 -6.73 -10.43
C ASN A 259 -18.31 -7.50 -11.28
N GLY A 260 -18.10 -8.78 -11.00
CA GLY A 260 -17.17 -9.65 -11.71
C GLY A 260 -15.70 -9.45 -11.34
N TYR A 261 -15.39 -8.79 -10.22
CA TYR A 261 -14.03 -8.70 -9.71
C TYR A 261 -13.72 -9.91 -8.84
N ALA A 262 -12.63 -10.60 -9.14
CA ALA A 262 -12.05 -11.61 -8.29
C ALA A 262 -11.33 -10.94 -7.12
N HIS A 263 -11.60 -11.42 -5.91
CA HIS A 263 -10.94 -11.04 -4.67
C HIS A 263 -10.10 -12.23 -4.18
N VAL A 264 -8.90 -11.95 -3.69
CA VAL A 264 -8.01 -12.98 -3.14
C VAL A 264 -7.13 -12.38 -2.05
N THR A 265 -7.11 -13.00 -0.88
CA THR A 265 -6.17 -12.70 0.21
C THR A 265 -4.99 -13.66 0.14
N ALA A 266 -3.78 -13.15 -0.06
CA ALA A 266 -2.57 -13.97 -0.20
C ALA A 266 -1.32 -13.21 0.24
N PRO A 267 -0.17 -13.89 0.40
CA PRO A 267 1.10 -13.22 0.65
C PRO A 267 1.37 -12.14 -0.40
N PHE A 268 1.77 -10.95 0.05
CA PHE A 268 1.99 -9.81 -0.82
C PHE A 268 3.39 -9.86 -1.44
N GLY A 269 3.46 -10.00 -2.76
CA GLY A 269 4.71 -10.11 -3.52
C GLY A 269 4.84 -11.45 -4.26
N GLY A 270 5.82 -11.54 -5.16
CA GLY A 270 5.94 -12.68 -6.06
C GLY A 270 4.82 -12.69 -7.11
N SER A 271 4.16 -13.83 -7.26
CA SER A 271 2.99 -14.00 -8.13
C SER A 271 1.97 -14.93 -7.49
N LEU A 272 0.70 -14.71 -7.80
CA LEU A 272 -0.35 -15.67 -7.53
C LEU A 272 -0.56 -16.52 -8.78
N VAL A 273 -0.61 -17.83 -8.59
CA VAL A 273 -0.98 -18.80 -9.62
C VAL A 273 -2.31 -19.41 -9.22
N ILE A 274 -3.32 -19.19 -10.05
CA ILE A 274 -4.70 -19.58 -9.81
C ILE A 274 -5.04 -20.69 -10.79
N THR A 275 -5.58 -21.77 -10.24
CA THR A 275 -5.97 -23.01 -10.94
C THR A 275 -7.31 -23.46 -10.36
N ASP A 276 -7.97 -24.44 -10.97
CA ASP A 276 -9.24 -25.01 -10.48
C ASP A 276 -9.10 -26.41 -9.87
N ALA A 277 -7.87 -26.89 -9.74
CA ALA A 277 -7.48 -28.11 -9.07
C ALA A 277 -6.02 -28.00 -8.59
N PRO A 278 -5.55 -28.85 -7.65
CA PRO A 278 -4.13 -28.91 -7.31
C PRO A 278 -3.25 -29.09 -8.55
N LEU A 279 -2.04 -28.53 -8.53
CA LEU A 279 -1.09 -28.63 -9.64
C LEU A 279 -0.74 -30.09 -9.96
N VAL A 280 -0.88 -30.46 -11.23
CA VAL A 280 -0.59 -31.81 -11.75
C VAL A 280 0.58 -31.73 -12.72
N SER A 281 1.66 -32.46 -12.45
CA SER A 281 2.85 -32.49 -13.30
C SER A 281 2.55 -33.11 -14.67
N LYS A 282 3.21 -32.58 -15.70
CA LYS A 282 3.31 -33.22 -17.03
C LYS A 282 4.33 -34.34 -17.07
#